data_AF-A0A5C6U6R7-F1
#
_entry.id   AF-A0A5C6U6R7-F1
#
_cell.length_a   1.000
_cell.length_b   1.000
_cell.length_c   1.000
_cell.angle_alpha   90.00
_cell.angle_beta   90.00
_cell.angle_gamma   90.00
#
_symmetry.space_group_name_H-M   'P 1'
#
loop_
_entity.id
_entity.type
_entity.pdbx_description
1 polymer ?
#
loop_
_entity_poly.entity_id
_entity_poly.type
_entity_poly.pdbx_seq_one_letter_code
_entity_poly.pdbx_strand_id
1 'polypeptide(L)'
;MHRQLLEIIAGGLSPTAAARLIRIDPDTALLWATQAGIAVARRPKLITAAIRAAVIAELRLGRPKAAISEKHGISEVSVTRVLLSVPGLREQRERCIADAKTMHARAKMSAIIAKAPGLSVKQVRTKLGKDYMWLYRHDRAGCRQSPTSCHRAHVTPRRASTGLPETGHLRQRYGERLKS
;
A
#
# COMPACT_ATOMS: atom_id res chain seq x y z
N MET A 1 -18.27 -32.81 -40.16
CA MET A 1 -18.06 -31.41 -39.74
C MET A 1 -16.59 -31.00 -39.67
N HIS A 2 -15.70 -31.77 -39.00
CA HIS A 2 -14.26 -31.47 -38.92
C HIS A 2 -13.58 -31.27 -40.29
N ARG A 3 -13.89 -32.10 -41.30
CA ARG A 3 -13.30 -32.01 -42.65
C ARG A 3 -13.56 -30.66 -43.35
N GLN A 4 -14.80 -30.17 -43.28
CA GLN A 4 -15.21 -28.89 -43.86
C GLN A 4 -14.47 -27.70 -43.22
N LEU A 5 -14.19 -27.78 -41.92
CA LEU A 5 -13.41 -26.77 -41.21
C LEU A 5 -11.96 -26.73 -41.70
N LEU A 6 -11.33 -27.88 -41.88
CA LEU A 6 -9.95 -27.96 -42.36
C LEU A 6 -9.80 -27.44 -43.79
N GLU A 7 -10.78 -27.69 -44.67
CA GLU A 7 -10.80 -27.14 -46.03
C GLU A 7 -10.86 -25.61 -46.04
N ILE A 8 -11.69 -25.01 -45.17
CA ILE A 8 -11.79 -23.55 -45.03
C ILE A 8 -10.48 -22.95 -44.49
N ILE A 9 -9.83 -23.63 -43.54
CA ILE A 9 -8.55 -23.19 -42.97
C ILE A 9 -7.42 -23.33 -43.99
N ALA A 10 -7.40 -24.41 -44.77
CA ALA A 10 -6.46 -24.62 -45.88
C ALA A 10 -6.67 -23.57 -47.00
N GLY A 11 -7.90 -23.08 -47.18
CA GLY A 11 -8.23 -21.95 -48.04
C GLY A 11 -7.79 -20.57 -47.54
N GLY A 12 -7.06 -20.50 -46.41
CA GLY A 12 -6.42 -19.27 -45.91
C GLY A 12 -7.21 -18.52 -44.84
N LEU A 13 -8.38 -19.01 -44.41
CA LEU A 13 -9.10 -18.42 -43.28
C LEU A 13 -8.48 -18.82 -41.93
N SER A 14 -8.46 -17.88 -40.99
CA SER A 14 -8.07 -18.20 -39.62
C SER A 14 -9.03 -19.22 -38.98
N PRO A 15 -8.57 -20.09 -38.07
CA PRO A 15 -9.45 -21.07 -37.40
C PRO A 15 -10.64 -20.44 -36.67
N THR A 16 -10.45 -19.24 -36.11
CA THR A 16 -11.51 -18.43 -35.48
C THR A 16 -12.56 -17.95 -36.49
N ALA A 17 -12.15 -17.59 -37.71
CA ALA A 17 -13.08 -17.21 -38.78
C ALA A 17 -13.84 -18.43 -39.33
N ALA A 18 -13.14 -19.55 -39.53
CA ALA A 18 -13.75 -20.82 -39.92
C ALA A 18 -14.77 -21.32 -38.87
N ALA A 19 -14.45 -21.18 -37.58
CA ALA A 19 -15.34 -21.52 -36.47
C ALA A 19 -16.65 -20.73 -36.51
N ARG A 20 -16.57 -19.42 -36.75
CA ARG A 20 -17.76 -18.55 -36.87
C ARG A 20 -18.62 -18.91 -38.06
N LEU A 21 -18.01 -19.28 -39.18
CA LEU A 21 -18.73 -19.68 -40.40
C LEU A 21 -19.52 -20.97 -40.19
N ILE A 22 -18.94 -21.92 -39.47
CA ILE A 22 -19.53 -23.25 -39.20
C ILE A 22 -20.32 -23.25 -37.86
N ARG A 23 -20.40 -22.11 -37.17
CA ARG A 23 -21.05 -21.92 -35.85
C ARG A 23 -20.59 -22.92 -34.78
N ILE A 24 -19.29 -23.14 -34.71
CA ILE A 24 -18.68 -23.93 -33.63
C ILE A 24 -17.85 -23.04 -32.71
N ASP A 25 -17.56 -23.57 -31.52
CA ASP A 25 -16.68 -22.91 -30.58
C ASP A 25 -15.26 -22.75 -31.17
N PRO A 26 -14.64 -21.55 -31.11
CA PRO A 26 -13.31 -21.30 -31.66
C PRO A 26 -12.19 -22.14 -31.05
N ASP A 27 -12.29 -22.55 -29.78
CA ASP A 27 -11.28 -23.41 -29.16
C ASP A 27 -11.39 -24.84 -29.68
N THR A 28 -12.61 -25.30 -29.99
CA THR A 28 -12.87 -26.58 -30.66
C THR A 28 -12.29 -26.60 -32.08
N ALA A 29 -12.48 -25.53 -32.86
CA ALA A 29 -11.87 -25.36 -34.17
C ALA A 29 -10.33 -25.39 -34.11
N LEU A 30 -9.76 -24.74 -33.10
CA LEU A 30 -8.32 -24.68 -32.89
C LEU A 30 -7.74 -26.06 -32.54
N LEU A 31 -8.43 -26.82 -31.67
CA LEU A 31 -8.07 -28.19 -31.33
C LEU A 31 -7.98 -29.07 -32.59
N TRP A 32 -9.02 -29.02 -33.42
CA TRP A 32 -9.10 -29.76 -34.68
C TRP A 32 -8.02 -29.38 -35.71
N ALA A 33 -7.70 -28.08 -35.81
CA ALA A 33 -6.62 -27.61 -36.67
C ALA A 33 -5.24 -28.09 -36.18
N THR A 34 -5.01 -28.07 -34.86
CA THR A 34 -3.74 -28.56 -34.28
C THR A 34 -3.58 -30.07 -34.43
N GLN A 35 -4.65 -30.85 -34.26
CA GLN A 35 -4.65 -32.30 -34.49
C GLN A 35 -4.37 -32.66 -35.96
N ALA A 36 -4.78 -31.79 -36.89
CA ALA A 36 -4.50 -31.94 -38.32
C ALA A 36 -3.12 -31.39 -38.75
N GLY A 37 -2.27 -30.96 -37.81
CA GLY A 37 -0.92 -30.47 -38.09
C GLY A 37 -0.85 -29.07 -38.69
N ILE A 38 -1.95 -28.32 -38.70
CA ILE A 38 -1.98 -26.94 -39.22
C ILE A 38 -1.38 -26.01 -38.17
N ALA A 39 -0.25 -25.38 -38.50
CA ALA A 39 0.41 -24.42 -37.62
C ALA A 39 -0.42 -23.12 -37.53
N VAL A 40 -1.17 -22.98 -36.43
CA VAL A 40 -1.94 -21.77 -36.17
C VAL A 40 -1.08 -20.77 -35.42
N ALA A 41 -0.83 -19.60 -36.02
CA ALA A 41 -0.18 -18.48 -35.36
C ALA A 41 -1.06 -17.98 -34.20
N ARG A 42 -0.73 -18.39 -32.97
CA ARG A 42 -1.40 -17.86 -31.78
C ARG A 42 -0.82 -16.48 -31.47
N ARG A 43 -1.69 -15.50 -31.24
CA ARG A 43 -1.30 -14.24 -30.61
C ARG A 43 -0.82 -14.56 -29.17
N PRO A 44 0.46 -14.32 -28.82
CA PRO A 44 0.92 -14.57 -27.47
C PRO A 44 0.12 -13.70 -26.49
N LYS A 45 -0.33 -14.27 -25.37
CA LYS A 45 -0.92 -13.48 -24.30
C LYS A 45 0.18 -12.58 -23.73
N LEU A 46 0.01 -11.26 -23.80
CA LEU A 46 0.94 -10.27 -23.26
C LEU A 46 1.27 -10.53 -21.77
N ILE A 47 0.34 -11.15 -21.04
CA ILE A 47 0.53 -11.60 -19.68
C ILE A 47 0.43 -13.13 -19.67
N THR A 48 1.58 -13.79 -19.68
CA THR A 48 1.67 -15.24 -19.45
C THR A 48 1.41 -15.54 -17.97
N ALA A 49 1.11 -16.80 -17.66
CA ALA A 49 0.95 -17.22 -16.26
C ALA A 49 2.21 -16.92 -15.42
N ALA A 50 3.40 -17.07 -16.01
CA ALA A 50 4.68 -16.75 -15.37
C ALA A 50 4.80 -15.25 -15.04
N ILE A 51 4.49 -14.37 -16.00
CA ILE A 51 4.51 -12.91 -15.77
C ILE A 51 3.49 -12.54 -14.69
N ARG A 52 2.29 -13.12 -14.71
CA ARG A 52 1.27 -12.88 -13.70
C ARG A 52 1.76 -13.26 -12.30
N ALA A 53 2.38 -14.44 -12.15
CA ALA A 53 2.92 -14.89 -10.87
C ALA A 53 4.03 -13.95 -10.35
N ALA A 54 4.95 -13.53 -11.24
CA ALA A 54 6.01 -12.59 -10.89
C ALA A 54 5.44 -11.22 -10.45
N VAL A 55 4.46 -10.68 -11.19
CA VAL A 55 3.78 -9.43 -10.83
C VAL A 55 3.10 -9.53 -9.47
N ILE A 56 2.44 -10.65 -9.15
CA ILE A 56 1.82 -10.86 -7.83
C ILE A 56 2.88 -10.86 -6.72
N ALA A 57 4.00 -11.56 -6.92
CA ALA A 57 5.08 -11.58 -5.92
C ALA A 57 5.64 -10.18 -5.67
N GLU A 58 5.88 -9.41 -6.71
CA GLU A 58 6.37 -8.02 -6.62
C GLU A 58 5.36 -7.08 -5.94
N LEU A 59 4.07 -7.24 -6.24
CA LEU A 59 3.00 -6.49 -5.59
C LEU A 59 2.89 -6.81 -4.09
N ARG A 60 3.09 -8.07 -3.70
CA ARG A 60 3.13 -8.48 -2.28
C ARG A 60 4.27 -7.82 -1.52
N LEU A 61 5.39 -7.57 -2.18
CA LEU A 61 6.55 -6.86 -1.63
C LEU A 61 6.35 -5.33 -1.60
N GLY A 62 5.17 -4.81 -1.96
CA GLY A 62 4.91 -3.38 -1.92
C GLY A 62 5.51 -2.60 -3.09
N ARG A 63 6.09 -3.25 -4.11
CA ARG A 63 6.78 -2.54 -5.20
C ARG A 63 5.84 -1.59 -5.97
N PRO A 64 6.33 -0.44 -6.47
CA PRO A 64 5.53 0.49 -7.26
C PRO A 64 5.07 -0.14 -8.58
N LYS A 65 3.84 0.21 -9.02
CA LYS A 65 3.27 -0.31 -10.27
C LYS A 65 4.11 0.06 -11.50
N ALA A 66 4.62 1.28 -11.56
CA ALA A 66 5.52 1.76 -12.61
C ALA A 66 6.79 0.91 -12.73
N ALA A 67 7.45 0.61 -11.60
CA ALA A 67 8.65 -0.24 -11.60
C ALA A 67 8.36 -1.67 -12.08
N ILE A 68 7.20 -2.24 -11.70
CA ILE A 68 6.76 -3.57 -12.16
C ILE A 68 6.45 -3.53 -13.67
N SER A 69 5.81 -2.45 -14.12
CA SER A 69 5.43 -2.21 -15.51
C SER A 69 6.67 -2.18 -16.41
N GLU A 70 7.66 -1.38 -16.03
CA GLU A 70 8.95 -1.29 -16.73
C GLU A 70 9.69 -2.63 -16.73
N LYS A 71 9.80 -3.29 -15.57
CA LYS A 71 10.53 -4.56 -15.42
C LYS A 71 9.96 -5.69 -16.28
N HIS A 72 8.64 -5.75 -16.45
CA HIS A 72 7.97 -6.85 -17.14
C HIS A 72 7.47 -6.48 -18.55
N GLY A 73 7.69 -5.25 -19.02
CA GLY A 73 7.25 -4.80 -20.35
C GLY A 73 5.73 -4.80 -20.51
N ILE A 74 4.98 -4.58 -19.43
CA ILE A 74 3.50 -4.55 -19.42
C ILE A 74 3.01 -3.18 -18.99
N SER A 75 1.82 -2.76 -19.42
CA SER A 75 1.24 -1.48 -18.98
C SER A 75 0.92 -1.46 -17.47
N GLU A 76 0.94 -0.28 -16.85
CA GLU A 76 0.46 -0.10 -15.46
C GLU A 76 -1.01 -0.51 -15.28
N VAL A 77 -1.83 -0.38 -16.33
CA VAL A 77 -3.23 -0.84 -16.33
C VAL A 77 -3.29 -2.36 -16.18
N SER A 78 -2.40 -3.10 -16.88
CA SER A 78 -2.27 -4.55 -16.73
C SER A 78 -1.86 -4.94 -15.32
N VAL A 79 -0.88 -4.26 -14.72
CA VAL A 79 -0.48 -4.49 -13.32
C VAL A 79 -1.65 -4.24 -12.37
N THR A 80 -2.42 -3.18 -12.62
CA THR A 80 -3.60 -2.82 -11.81
C THR A 80 -4.70 -3.88 -11.94
N ARG A 81 -4.94 -4.43 -13.14
CA ARG A 81 -5.87 -5.55 -13.33
C ARG A 81 -5.43 -6.79 -12.55
N VAL A 82 -4.14 -7.12 -12.53
CA VAL A 82 -3.62 -8.22 -11.71
C VAL A 82 -3.88 -7.96 -10.22
N LEU A 83 -3.57 -6.74 -9.74
CA LEU A 83 -3.81 -6.32 -8.36
C LEU A 83 -5.28 -6.47 -7.93
N LEU A 84 -6.21 -6.09 -8.81
CA LEU A 84 -7.65 -6.19 -8.56
C LEU A 84 -8.21 -7.61 -8.68
N SER A 85 -7.56 -8.46 -9.49
CA SER A 85 -8.04 -9.83 -9.75
C SER A 85 -7.72 -10.83 -8.64
N VAL A 86 -6.86 -10.48 -7.68
CA VAL A 86 -6.46 -11.35 -6.57
C VAL A 86 -7.06 -10.82 -5.27
N PRO A 87 -8.02 -11.55 -4.65
CA PRO A 87 -8.59 -11.15 -3.38
C PRO A 87 -7.52 -10.96 -2.30
N GLY A 88 -7.61 -9.90 -1.50
CA GLY A 88 -6.69 -9.63 -0.39
C GLY A 88 -5.32 -9.06 -0.76
N LEU A 89 -4.96 -9.02 -2.05
CA LEU A 89 -3.64 -8.58 -2.50
C LEU A 89 -3.42 -7.08 -2.32
N ARG A 90 -4.48 -6.28 -2.51
CA ARG A 90 -4.43 -4.83 -2.28
C ARG A 90 -4.12 -4.52 -0.83
N GLU A 91 -4.86 -5.13 0.09
CA GLU A 91 -4.73 -4.93 1.53
C GLU A 91 -3.36 -5.42 2.00
N GLN A 92 -2.89 -6.56 1.47
CA GLN A 92 -1.53 -7.07 1.75
C GLN A 92 -0.45 -6.09 1.30
N ARG A 93 -0.59 -5.53 0.10
CA ARG A 93 0.33 -4.54 -0.45
C ARG A 93 0.35 -3.26 0.39
N GLU A 94 -0.83 -2.77 0.78
CA GLU A 94 -0.96 -1.56 1.60
C GLU A 94 -0.33 -1.75 2.98
N ARG A 95 -0.53 -2.91 3.62
CA ARG A 95 0.16 -3.28 4.86
C ARG A 95 1.68 -3.29 4.68
N CYS A 96 2.18 -3.99 3.67
CA CYS A 96 3.62 -4.06 3.41
C CYS A 96 4.25 -2.66 3.20
N ILE A 97 3.58 -1.78 2.47
CA ILE A 97 4.03 -0.39 2.29
C ILE A 97 3.98 0.39 3.60
N ALA A 98 2.93 0.22 4.40
CA ALA A 98 2.80 0.89 5.69
C ALA A 98 3.90 0.45 6.66
N ASP A 99 4.22 -0.85 6.70
CA ASP A 99 5.28 -1.42 7.52
C ASP A 99 6.64 -0.88 7.09
N ALA A 100 6.94 -0.91 5.79
CA ALA A 100 8.19 -0.37 5.25
C ALA A 100 8.37 1.13 5.57
N LYS A 101 7.31 1.94 5.45
CA LYS A 101 7.33 3.36 5.83
C LYS A 101 7.58 3.55 7.32
N THR A 102 6.95 2.73 8.15
CA THR A 102 7.11 2.79 9.61
C THR A 102 8.54 2.42 10.00
N MET A 103 9.09 1.35 9.45
CA MET A 103 10.49 0.95 9.65
C MET A 103 11.47 2.06 9.23
N HIS A 104 11.26 2.64 8.04
CA HIS A 104 12.09 3.73 7.53
C HIS A 104 12.05 4.96 8.43
N ALA A 105 10.86 5.39 8.84
CA ALA A 105 10.70 6.54 9.72
C ALA A 105 11.31 6.29 11.11
N ARG A 106 11.17 5.08 11.66
CA ARG A 106 11.84 4.66 12.90
C ARG A 106 13.36 4.73 12.76
N ALA A 107 13.92 4.16 11.69
CA ALA A 107 15.36 4.16 11.44
C ALA A 107 15.91 5.59 11.35
N LYS A 108 15.22 6.49 10.64
CA LYS A 108 15.57 7.92 10.59
C LYS A 108 15.51 8.59 11.97
N MET A 109 14.47 8.32 12.75
CA MET A 109 14.32 8.88 14.09
C MET A 109 15.47 8.43 14.98
N SER A 110 15.78 7.14 15.01
CA SER A 110 16.91 6.58 15.76
C SER A 110 18.23 7.20 15.33
N ALA A 111 18.47 7.38 14.02
CA ALA A 111 19.68 8.01 13.51
C ALA A 111 19.82 9.48 13.94
N ILE A 112 18.72 10.23 14.01
CA ILE A 112 18.72 11.63 14.48
C ILE A 112 19.04 11.70 15.97
N ILE A 113 18.43 10.83 16.79
CA ILE A 113 18.65 10.79 18.24
C ILE A 113 20.09 10.36 18.54
N ALA A 114 20.61 9.34 17.84
CA ALA A 114 21.98 8.87 18.00
C ALA A 114 23.02 9.94 17.67
N LYS A 115 22.78 10.76 16.64
CA LYS A 115 23.69 11.86 16.26
C LYS A 115 23.69 13.02 17.26
N ALA A 116 22.63 13.19 18.05
CA ALA A 116 22.49 14.31 18.98
C ALA A 116 21.59 13.92 20.17
N PRO A 117 22.13 13.24 21.20
CA PRO A 117 21.35 12.67 22.29
C PRO A 117 20.65 13.68 23.23
N GLY A 118 20.84 14.99 23.02
CA GLY A 118 20.19 16.06 23.78
C GLY A 118 19.05 16.80 23.04
N LEU A 119 18.63 16.33 21.86
CA LEU A 119 17.58 17.02 21.11
C LEU A 119 16.23 16.96 21.82
N SER A 120 15.58 18.11 21.92
CA SER A 120 14.19 18.20 22.36
C SER A 120 13.24 17.56 21.33
N VAL A 121 12.07 17.13 21.80
CA VAL A 121 10.99 16.60 20.95
C VAL A 121 10.65 17.54 19.80
N LYS A 122 10.64 18.86 20.06
CA LYS A 122 10.37 19.88 19.05
C LYS A 122 11.41 19.85 17.93
N GLN A 123 12.70 19.72 18.28
CA GLN A 123 13.78 19.65 17.29
C GLN A 123 13.75 18.34 16.51
N VAL A 124 13.51 17.20 17.16
CA VAL A 124 13.36 15.90 16.49
C VAL A 124 12.19 15.92 15.51
N ARG A 125 11.04 16.46 15.93
CA ARG A 125 9.87 16.65 15.05
C ARG A 125 10.19 17.52 13.84
N THR A 126 10.86 18.66 14.03
CA THR A 126 11.25 19.54 12.91
C THR A 126 12.19 18.84 11.94
N LYS A 127 13.15 18.04 12.42
CA LYS A 127 14.10 17.29 11.58
C LYS A 127 13.46 16.13 10.82
N LEU A 128 12.49 15.42 11.41
CA LEU A 128 11.79 14.31 10.77
C LEU A 128 10.65 14.75 9.83
N GLY A 129 10.01 15.89 10.11
CA GLY A 129 8.95 16.46 9.29
C GLY A 129 7.79 15.47 9.04
N LYS A 130 7.59 15.09 7.77
CA LYS A 130 6.49 14.20 7.35
C LYS A 130 6.60 12.80 7.95
N ASP A 131 7.82 12.30 8.17
CA ASP A 131 8.06 10.97 8.75
C ASP A 131 7.61 10.92 10.22
N TYR A 132 7.75 12.04 10.96
CA TYR A 132 7.21 12.15 12.31
C TYR A 132 5.68 12.10 12.32
N MET A 133 5.04 12.82 11.40
CA MET A 133 3.57 12.83 11.28
C MET A 133 3.03 11.44 10.90
N TRP A 134 3.76 10.69 10.08
CA TRP A 134 3.45 9.29 9.78
C TRP A 134 3.50 8.42 11.04
N LEU A 135 4.63 8.44 11.77
CA LEU A 135 4.79 7.67 13.02
C LEU A 135 3.73 8.04 14.05
N TYR A 136 3.41 9.31 14.21
CA TYR A 136 2.39 9.74 15.16
C TYR A 136 0.98 9.17 14.86
N ARG A 137 0.66 8.97 13.57
CA ARG A 137 -0.63 8.41 13.13
C ARG A 137 -0.67 6.89 13.22
N HIS A 138 0.44 6.22 12.86
CA HIS A 138 0.47 4.78 12.62
C HIS A 138 1.25 3.98 13.69
N ASP A 139 2.08 4.63 14.50
CA ASP A 139 2.99 3.99 15.46
C ASP A 139 3.18 4.81 16.75
N ARG A 140 2.08 4.98 17.50
CA ARG A 140 2.11 5.73 18.76
C ARG A 140 2.93 5.05 19.85
N ALA A 141 2.96 3.71 19.86
CA ALA A 141 3.71 2.94 20.85
C ALA A 141 5.23 3.13 20.68
N GLY A 142 5.73 3.10 19.44
CA GLY A 142 7.15 3.36 19.16
C GLY A 142 7.59 4.77 19.54
N CYS A 143 6.75 5.79 19.32
CA CYS A 143 7.04 7.16 19.74
C CYS A 143 7.12 7.34 21.27
N ARG A 144 6.43 6.50 22.06
CA ARG A 144 6.45 6.59 23.53
C ARG A 144 7.69 5.95 24.17
N GLN A 145 8.35 5.03 23.47
CA GLN A 145 9.49 4.28 24.00
C GLN A 145 10.85 4.89 23.62
N SER A 146 10.89 5.86 22.70
CA SER A 146 12.15 6.55 22.39
C SER A 146 12.58 7.46 23.55
N PRO A 147 13.88 7.77 23.72
CA PRO A 147 14.37 8.68 24.77
C PRO A 147 13.79 10.10 24.64
N THR A 148 13.29 10.43 23.44
CA THR A 148 12.53 11.65 23.16
C THR A 148 11.05 11.52 23.52
N SER A 149 10.68 10.51 24.32
CA SER A 149 9.33 10.35 24.80
C SER A 149 8.90 11.63 25.51
N CYS A 150 7.75 12.09 25.10
CA CYS A 150 7.02 13.20 25.65
C CYS A 150 6.58 12.89 27.09
N HIS A 151 7.53 12.85 28.02
CA HIS A 151 7.24 13.00 29.44
C HIS A 151 7.49 14.46 29.80
N ARG A 152 6.41 15.21 29.96
CA ARG A 152 6.41 16.46 30.71
C ARG A 152 6.67 16.11 32.18
N ALA A 153 7.92 15.80 32.54
CA ALA A 153 8.40 15.88 33.90
C ALA A 153 9.25 17.15 34.03
N HIS A 154 8.58 18.31 33.99
CA HIS A 154 9.09 19.41 34.78
C HIS A 154 8.81 19.07 36.24
N VAL A 155 9.72 18.32 36.85
CA VAL A 155 9.92 18.36 38.30
C VAL A 155 10.45 19.75 38.59
N THR A 156 9.58 20.64 39.05
CA THR A 156 10.02 21.79 39.84
C THR A 156 10.07 21.35 41.30
N PRO A 157 11.22 21.40 41.98
CA PRO A 157 11.24 21.28 43.43
C PRO A 157 10.59 22.56 43.98
N ARG A 158 9.32 22.47 44.40
CA ARG A 158 8.72 23.56 45.18
C ARG A 158 9.38 23.53 46.55
N ARG A 159 10.22 24.53 46.81
CA ARG A 159 10.88 24.77 48.09
C ARG A 159 9.87 24.62 49.23
N ALA A 160 10.30 23.92 50.28
CA ALA A 160 9.71 24.04 51.59
C ALA A 160 9.73 25.52 52.02
N SER A 161 8.56 26.04 52.36
CA SER A 161 8.42 27.23 53.20
C SER A 161 7.30 26.94 54.19
N THR A 162 7.75 26.55 55.37
CA THR A 162 7.10 26.60 56.68
C THR A 162 6.21 27.84 56.84
N GLY A 163 5.02 27.67 57.45
CA GLY A 163 4.26 28.76 58.09
C GLY A 163 2.78 28.86 57.72
N LEU A 164 1.93 28.18 58.50
CA LEU A 164 0.53 28.57 58.79
C LEU A 164 0.53 29.83 59.72
N PRO A 165 -0.59 30.57 59.95
CA PRO A 165 -1.97 30.08 59.99
C PRO A 165 -3.09 30.98 59.40
N GLU A 166 -4.25 30.32 59.37
CA GLU A 166 -5.65 30.75 59.33
C GLU A 166 -6.00 32.24 59.46
N THR A 167 -6.94 32.69 58.63
CA THR A 167 -8.07 33.55 59.03
C THR A 167 -9.15 33.50 57.95
N GLY A 168 -10.40 33.19 58.35
CA GLY A 168 -11.55 33.11 57.47
C GLY A 168 -12.14 34.48 57.12
N HIS A 169 -12.91 34.55 56.04
CA HIS A 169 -14.16 35.32 55.94
C HIS A 169 -14.89 35.07 54.61
N LEU A 170 -16.12 34.55 54.74
CA LEU A 170 -17.33 34.80 53.96
C LEU A 170 -17.25 35.77 52.75
N ARG A 171 -17.77 35.37 51.58
CA ARG A 171 -19.15 35.74 51.15
C ARG A 171 -19.51 35.22 49.75
N GLN A 172 -20.72 34.68 49.68
CA GLN A 172 -21.56 34.51 48.49
C GLN A 172 -21.76 35.83 47.73
N ARG A 173 -21.92 35.75 46.39
CA ARG A 173 -23.02 36.37 45.61
C ARG A 173 -22.86 36.05 44.11
N TYR A 174 -23.66 35.11 43.63
CA TYR A 174 -24.13 35.11 42.23
C TYR A 174 -25.49 35.82 42.22
N GLY A 175 -25.65 36.78 41.32
CA GLY A 175 -26.85 37.58 41.18
C GLY A 175 -26.85 38.29 39.83
N GLU A 176 -27.50 37.60 38.87
CA GLU A 176 -28.32 38.11 37.77
C GLU A 176 -28.14 39.57 37.30
N ARG A 177 -27.90 39.74 36.00
CA ARG A 177 -28.19 40.99 35.30
C ARG A 177 -28.72 40.71 33.89
N LEU A 178 -30.04 40.59 33.79
CA LEU A 178 -30.82 40.89 32.59
C LEU A 178 -31.29 42.34 32.67
N LYS A 179 -31.26 43.01 31.52
CA LYS A 179 -32.01 44.22 31.06
C LYS A 179 -31.06 45.19 30.35
N SER A 180 -31.11 45.21 29.02
CA SER A 180 -31.90 46.18 28.25
C SER A 180 -32.12 45.66 26.84
#